data_AF-A0A7H4PSQ8-F1
#
_entry.id   AF-A0A7H4PSQ8-F1
#
_cell.length_a   1.000
_cell.length_b   1.000
_cell.length_c   1.000
_cell.angle_alpha   90.00
_cell.angle_beta   90.00
_cell.angle_gamma   90.00
#
_symmetry.space_group_name_H-M   'P 1'
#
loop_
_entity.id
_entity.type
_entity.pdbx_description
1 polymer ?
#
loop_
_entity_poly.entity_id
_entity_poly.type
_entity_poly.pdbx_seq_one_letter_code
_entity_poly.pdbx_strand_id
1 'polypeptide(L)'
;EEVDRISCEEEERISRGFSIQTYFSIDGGSTDRVKRAAIRAGGEPLLNLIYVPAARLVHVNEKWRAQQSDGFPIGMTTGEWRSSMPEDDTPAREEFRRIKLWTSNLADALYIVPIQPLGLKSDGVITLQYALKRAIEQVFQIESSEIGVIAIGDAKAPNILLYEAAEGSLGILSRFVEDVNAFQTVVARSRELCRFDDPKYLGPASYDDLLSYYNQRDHQIIDRHLIQDALSKLSACTIEIQASSGYASYDDQYNSMLKHLDPSSSTERKFIEHLYARGLRLPDAAQKRVDGLYVQPDFYYEPRIWIFCDGTPHDNPVLQDEDATKRQAIMAKGDEVWVYHYKDDLAAKVAARPDIFKKVR
;
A
#
# COMPACT_ATOMS: atom_id res chain seq x y z
N GLU A 1 -35.88 6.13 -7.90
CA GLU A 1 -34.95 5.65 -6.86
C GLU A 1 -35.20 4.17 -6.67
N GLU A 2 -34.44 3.36 -7.39
CA GLU A 2 -34.48 1.90 -7.23
C GLU A 2 -33.60 1.60 -6.02
N VAL A 3 -34.26 1.36 -4.88
CA VAL A 3 -33.60 0.84 -3.69
C VAL A 3 -33.19 -0.58 -4.04
N ASP A 4 -31.88 -0.80 -4.19
CA ASP A 4 -31.30 -2.12 -4.45
C ASP A 4 -31.53 -2.99 -3.21
N ARG A 5 -32.70 -3.63 -3.16
CA ARG A 5 -33.06 -4.57 -2.12
C ARG A 5 -32.38 -5.88 -2.48
N ILE A 6 -31.32 -6.21 -1.75
CA ILE A 6 -30.70 -7.54 -1.73
C ILE A 6 -31.85 -8.56 -1.67
N SER A 7 -32.04 -9.32 -2.75
CA SER A 7 -33.14 -10.27 -2.86
C SER A 7 -32.84 -11.50 -2.00
N CYS A 8 -33.88 -12.21 -1.54
CA CYS A 8 -33.71 -13.47 -0.80
C CYS A 8 -32.91 -14.55 -1.58
N GLU A 9 -32.75 -14.41 -2.89
CA GLU A 9 -31.90 -15.30 -3.71
C GLU A 9 -30.40 -15.02 -3.51
N GLU A 10 -30.01 -13.77 -3.25
CA GLU A 10 -28.65 -13.40 -2.86
C GLU A 10 -28.30 -14.02 -1.49
N GLU A 11 -29.27 -13.99 -0.57
CA GLU A 11 -29.17 -14.57 0.78
C GLU A 11 -29.07 -16.10 0.74
N GLU A 12 -29.84 -16.78 -0.13
CA GLU A 12 -29.73 -18.22 -0.38
C GLU A 12 -28.39 -18.61 -1.05
N ARG A 13 -27.88 -17.80 -1.99
CA ARG A 13 -26.55 -17.97 -2.60
C ARG A 13 -25.43 -17.89 -1.56
N ILE A 14 -25.53 -16.95 -0.63
CA ILE A 14 -24.60 -16.82 0.50
C ILE A 14 -24.72 -18.04 1.43
N SER A 15 -25.93 -18.57 1.64
CA SER A 15 -26.21 -19.71 2.53
C SER A 15 -25.61 -21.05 2.08
N ARG A 16 -25.60 -21.34 0.76
CA ARG A 16 -24.92 -22.54 0.22
C ARG A 16 -23.43 -22.30 -0.02
N GLY A 17 -23.06 -21.06 -0.32
CA GLY A 17 -21.71 -20.50 -0.26
C GLY A 17 -20.68 -21.12 -1.22
N PHE A 18 -19.87 -20.26 -1.84
CA PHE A 18 -18.68 -20.67 -2.58
C PHE A 18 -17.41 -20.51 -1.75
N SER A 19 -16.44 -21.39 -1.96
CA SER A 19 -15.06 -21.19 -1.53
C SER A 19 -14.37 -20.37 -2.61
N ILE A 20 -14.11 -19.10 -2.31
CA ILE A 20 -13.47 -18.17 -3.25
C ILE A 20 -12.07 -17.87 -2.70
N GLN A 21 -11.06 -18.12 -3.53
CA GLN A 21 -9.70 -17.70 -3.26
C GLN A 21 -9.38 -16.45 -4.09
N THR A 22 -8.84 -15.42 -3.45
CA THR A 22 -8.48 -14.17 -4.11
C THR A 22 -6.97 -14.06 -4.24
N TYR A 23 -6.52 -13.70 -5.42
CA TYR A 23 -5.14 -13.37 -5.74
C TYR A 23 -5.08 -11.95 -6.30
N PHE A 24 -3.90 -11.34 -6.29
CA PHE A 24 -3.69 -10.07 -6.96
C PHE A 24 -2.37 -10.06 -7.73
N SER A 25 -2.31 -9.30 -8.81
CA SER A 25 -1.11 -9.12 -9.63
C SER A 25 -0.97 -7.69 -10.13
N ILE A 26 0.25 -7.36 -10.56
CA ILE A 26 0.56 -6.10 -11.24
C ILE A 26 0.69 -6.42 -12.73
N ASP A 27 -0.20 -5.87 -13.54
CA ASP A 27 -0.16 -6.08 -14.99
C ASP A 27 1.11 -5.45 -15.59
N GLY A 28 1.77 -6.18 -16.49
CA GLY A 28 2.98 -5.71 -17.19
C GLY A 28 4.25 -5.68 -16.34
N GLY A 29 4.20 -6.04 -15.06
CA GLY A 29 5.37 -6.19 -14.19
C GLY A 29 6.10 -4.90 -13.80
N SER A 30 5.72 -3.73 -14.33
CA SER A 30 6.28 -2.45 -13.90
C SER A 30 5.79 -2.11 -12.50
N THR A 31 6.74 -2.00 -11.58
CA THR A 31 6.49 -1.62 -10.17
C THR A 31 6.63 -0.13 -9.92
N ASP A 32 6.81 0.69 -10.97
CA ASP A 32 7.15 2.12 -10.84
C ASP A 32 6.04 2.93 -10.15
N ARG A 33 4.79 2.46 -10.28
CA ARG A 33 3.62 3.08 -9.64
C ARG A 33 3.33 2.51 -8.24
N VAL A 34 4.03 1.45 -7.82
CA VAL A 34 3.85 0.84 -6.50
C VAL A 34 4.52 1.73 -5.47
N LYS A 35 3.74 2.12 -4.46
CA LYS A 35 4.25 2.93 -3.34
C LYS A 35 4.36 2.04 -2.11
N ARG A 36 5.42 2.24 -1.34
CA ARG A 36 5.68 1.47 -0.12
C ARG A 36 5.81 2.40 1.07
N ALA A 37 5.35 1.94 2.21
CA ALA A 37 5.58 2.62 3.47
C ALA A 37 5.78 1.59 4.58
N ALA A 38 6.54 1.96 5.61
CA ALA A 38 6.68 1.18 6.82
C ALA A 38 6.04 1.95 7.99
N ILE A 39 5.22 1.26 8.77
CA ILE A 39 4.67 1.78 10.02
C ILE A 39 5.61 1.33 11.13
N ARG A 40 6.16 2.28 11.89
CA ARG A 40 7.12 2.01 12.96
C ARG A 40 6.63 2.57 14.29
N ALA A 41 6.98 1.94 15.41
CA ALA A 41 6.82 2.53 16.74
C ALA A 41 8.11 2.36 17.53
N GLY A 42 8.64 3.45 18.10
CA GLY A 42 9.93 3.41 18.80
C GLY A 42 11.11 2.94 17.93
N GLY A 43 11.02 3.08 16.61
CA GLY A 43 12.02 2.60 15.64
C GLY A 43 11.79 1.17 15.12
N GLU A 44 10.97 0.36 15.79
CA GLU A 44 10.67 -1.01 15.37
C GLU A 44 9.56 -1.05 14.31
N PRO A 45 9.71 -1.81 13.20
CA PRO A 45 8.67 -1.95 12.19
C PRO A 45 7.51 -2.81 12.71
N LEU A 46 6.29 -2.30 12.55
CA LEU A 46 5.04 -2.94 12.93
C LEU A 46 4.27 -3.47 11.73
N LEU A 47 4.18 -2.68 10.65
CA LEU A 47 3.50 -3.04 9.40
C LEU A 47 4.35 -2.59 8.20
N ASN A 48 4.32 -3.39 7.13
CA ASN A 48 4.69 -2.89 5.80
C ASN A 48 3.42 -2.68 4.98
N LEU A 49 3.35 -1.52 4.33
CA LEU A 49 2.26 -1.12 3.44
C LEU A 49 2.77 -1.10 2.01
N ILE A 50 2.04 -1.71 1.10
CA ILE A 50 2.32 -1.71 -0.34
C ILE A 50 1.04 -1.30 -1.05
N TYR A 51 1.01 -0.07 -1.54
CA TYR A 51 -0.06 0.44 -2.38
C TYR A 51 0.21 0.06 -3.84
N VAL A 52 -0.76 -0.59 -4.45
CA VAL A 52 -0.71 -1.09 -5.81
C VAL A 52 -1.87 -0.46 -6.59
N PRO A 53 -1.61 0.60 -7.38
CA PRO A 53 -2.65 1.21 -8.19
C PRO A 53 -3.02 0.28 -9.35
N ALA A 54 -4.31 0.19 -9.67
CA ALA A 54 -4.87 -0.68 -10.69
C ALA A 54 -4.33 -2.13 -10.59
N ALA A 55 -4.33 -2.69 -9.38
CA ALA A 55 -4.03 -4.09 -9.16
C ALA A 55 -5.09 -4.96 -9.82
N ARG A 56 -4.68 -6.02 -10.52
CA ARG A 56 -5.60 -7.03 -11.01
C ARG A 56 -5.95 -7.97 -9.89
N LEU A 57 -7.19 -7.93 -9.44
CA LEU A 57 -7.75 -8.91 -8.52
C LEU A 57 -8.29 -10.09 -9.32
N VAL A 58 -7.98 -11.31 -8.88
CA VAL A 58 -8.44 -12.55 -9.48
C VAL A 58 -9.17 -13.34 -8.42
N HIS A 59 -10.46 -13.59 -8.63
CA HIS A 59 -11.30 -14.37 -7.73
C HIS A 59 -11.55 -15.74 -8.35
N VAL A 60 -10.97 -16.78 -7.75
CA VAL A 60 -11.14 -18.17 -8.18
C VAL A 60 -12.20 -18.83 -7.31
N ASN A 61 -13.33 -19.18 -7.91
CA ASN A 61 -14.34 -20.01 -7.28
C ASN A 61 -13.88 -21.47 -7.35
N GLU A 62 -13.43 -21.98 -6.21
CA GLU A 62 -12.83 -23.30 -6.11
C GLU A 62 -13.85 -24.42 -6.04
N LYS A 63 -14.95 -24.21 -5.29
CA LYS A 63 -15.98 -25.22 -5.04
C LYS A 63 -17.18 -24.65 -4.27
N TRP A 64 -18.26 -25.43 -4.21
CA TRP A 64 -19.27 -25.30 -3.17
C TRP A 64 -18.66 -25.57 -1.79
N ARG A 65 -18.97 -24.75 -0.79
CA ARG A 65 -18.44 -24.95 0.58
C ARG A 65 -18.89 -26.27 1.19
N ALA A 66 -20.12 -26.72 0.88
CA ALA A 66 -20.65 -27.98 1.36
C ALA A 66 -19.99 -29.21 0.73
N GLN A 67 -19.23 -29.05 -0.35
CA GLN A 67 -18.56 -30.14 -1.05
C GLN A 67 -17.09 -30.23 -0.67
N GLN A 68 -16.57 -31.46 -0.55
CA GLN A 68 -15.14 -31.69 -0.34
C GLN A 68 -14.34 -31.58 -1.64
N SER A 69 -14.93 -32.04 -2.75
CA SER A 69 -14.28 -32.06 -4.06
C SER A 69 -14.12 -30.65 -4.64
N ASP A 70 -12.90 -30.34 -5.07
CA ASP A 70 -12.59 -29.11 -5.80
C ASP A 70 -13.14 -29.14 -7.22
N GLY A 71 -13.64 -28.00 -7.69
CA GLY A 71 -14.08 -27.77 -9.05
C GLY A 71 -15.48 -28.29 -9.36
N PHE A 72 -16.06 -27.66 -10.38
CA PHE A 72 -17.41 -27.88 -10.86
C PHE A 72 -17.39 -28.79 -12.09
N PRO A 73 -18.14 -29.91 -12.10
CA PRO A 73 -18.25 -30.79 -13.26
C PRO A 73 -18.89 -30.07 -14.46
N ILE A 74 -18.20 -30.09 -15.60
CA ILE A 74 -18.70 -29.58 -16.89
C ILE A 74 -18.43 -30.59 -18.01
N GLY A 75 -19.40 -30.78 -18.89
CA GLY A 75 -19.24 -31.54 -20.12
C GLY A 75 -18.36 -30.78 -21.11
N MET A 76 -17.29 -31.41 -21.59
CA MET A 76 -16.29 -30.75 -22.46
C MET A 76 -16.78 -30.51 -23.88
N THR A 77 -17.87 -31.18 -24.30
CA THR A 77 -18.45 -31.02 -25.63
C THR A 77 -19.69 -30.14 -25.60
N THR A 78 -20.58 -30.32 -24.62
CA THR A 78 -21.86 -29.61 -24.54
C THR A 78 -21.82 -28.35 -23.68
N GLY A 79 -20.88 -28.24 -22.73
CA GLY A 79 -20.88 -27.21 -21.69
C GLY A 79 -21.93 -27.41 -20.60
N GLU A 80 -22.55 -28.60 -20.51
CA GLU A 80 -23.55 -28.90 -19.48
C GLU A 80 -22.92 -29.01 -18.09
N TRP A 81 -23.44 -28.24 -17.14
CA TRP A 81 -23.04 -28.28 -15.73
C TRP A 81 -23.72 -29.43 -14.99
N ARG A 82 -22.99 -30.13 -14.12
CA ARG A 82 -23.56 -31.17 -13.25
C ARG A 82 -23.23 -30.97 -11.78
N SER A 83 -24.10 -31.49 -10.91
CA SER A 83 -23.91 -31.48 -9.45
C SER A 83 -22.78 -32.38 -8.98
N SER A 84 -22.47 -33.44 -9.74
CA SER A 84 -21.43 -34.43 -9.46
C SER A 84 -20.83 -34.97 -10.77
N MET A 85 -19.63 -35.55 -10.67
CA MET A 85 -19.05 -36.30 -11.78
C MET A 85 -19.89 -37.55 -12.09
N PRO A 86 -19.93 -38.02 -13.35
CA PRO A 86 -20.52 -39.31 -13.68
C PRO A 86 -19.80 -40.44 -12.93
N GLU A 87 -20.53 -41.49 -12.54
CA GLU A 87 -19.92 -42.72 -12.03
C GLU A 87 -19.27 -43.49 -13.18
N ASP A 88 -18.20 -44.23 -12.91
CA ASP A 88 -17.39 -44.91 -13.94
C ASP A 88 -18.20 -45.92 -14.79
N ASP A 89 -19.25 -46.51 -14.23
CA ASP A 89 -20.13 -47.48 -14.90
C ASP A 89 -21.30 -46.82 -15.67
N THR A 90 -21.43 -45.49 -15.61
CA THR A 90 -22.46 -44.78 -16.37
C THR A 90 -21.96 -44.52 -17.79
N PRO A 91 -22.68 -44.94 -18.86
CA PRO A 91 -22.34 -44.54 -20.21
C PRO A 91 -22.49 -43.02 -20.36
N ALA A 92 -21.39 -42.29 -20.16
CA ALA A 92 -21.33 -40.86 -20.34
C ALA A 92 -21.28 -40.55 -21.84
N ARG A 93 -22.23 -39.73 -22.31
CA ARG A 93 -22.30 -39.31 -23.71
C ARG A 93 -21.13 -38.40 -24.12
N GLU A 94 -20.37 -37.89 -23.16
CA GLU A 94 -19.22 -37.03 -23.35
C GLU A 94 -18.25 -37.11 -22.17
N GLU A 95 -17.05 -36.57 -22.35
CA GLU A 95 -16.04 -36.41 -21.29
C GLU A 95 -16.44 -35.25 -20.36
N PHE A 96 -16.45 -35.50 -19.05
CA PHE A 96 -16.63 -34.47 -18.03
C PHE A 96 -15.29 -34.14 -17.36
N ARG A 97 -15.07 -32.86 -17.06
CA ARG A 97 -13.94 -32.41 -16.24
C ARG A 97 -14.42 -31.50 -15.13
N ARG A 98 -13.64 -31.45 -14.04
CA ARG A 98 -13.82 -30.45 -13.00
C ARG A 98 -13.04 -29.21 -13.35
N ILE A 99 -13.73 -28.07 -13.38
CA ILE A 99 -13.12 -26.76 -13.63
C ILE A 99 -13.32 -25.83 -12.43
N LYS A 100 -12.37 -24.92 -12.21
CA LYS A 100 -12.54 -23.78 -11.31
C LYS A 100 -12.88 -22.56 -12.16
N LEU A 101 -13.93 -21.86 -11.78
CA LEU A 101 -14.33 -20.61 -12.45
C LEU A 101 -13.54 -19.46 -11.85
N TRP A 102 -13.18 -18.47 -12.66
CA TRP A 102 -12.57 -17.26 -12.14
C TRP A 102 -13.09 -16.03 -12.85
N THR A 103 -13.02 -14.90 -12.13
CA THR A 103 -13.25 -13.57 -12.68
C THR A 103 -12.09 -12.65 -12.27
N SER A 104 -11.92 -11.54 -12.97
CA SER A 104 -10.97 -10.52 -12.56
C SER A 104 -11.48 -9.12 -12.80
N ASN A 105 -11.05 -8.21 -11.95
CA ASN A 105 -11.26 -6.77 -12.09
C ASN A 105 -9.97 -6.03 -11.74
N LEU A 106 -9.90 -4.77 -12.14
CA LEU A 106 -8.85 -3.86 -11.71
C LEU A 106 -9.39 -3.02 -10.55
N ALA A 107 -8.57 -2.86 -9.52
CA ALA A 107 -8.89 -2.03 -8.36
C ALA A 107 -7.60 -1.45 -7.76
N ASP A 108 -7.69 -0.28 -7.15
CA ASP A 108 -6.61 0.20 -6.29
C ASP A 108 -6.59 -0.66 -5.03
N ALA A 109 -5.40 -1.14 -4.66
CA ALA A 109 -5.23 -2.07 -3.55
C ALA A 109 -4.13 -1.62 -2.58
N LEU A 110 -4.34 -1.90 -1.30
CA LEU A 110 -3.36 -1.73 -0.24
C LEU A 110 -3.10 -3.08 0.41
N TYR A 111 -1.89 -3.57 0.20
CA TYR A 111 -1.41 -4.79 0.83
C TYR A 111 -0.66 -4.45 2.12
N ILE A 112 -1.19 -4.94 3.24
CA ILE A 112 -0.68 -4.70 4.59
C ILE A 112 -0.09 -6.01 5.11
N VAL A 113 1.19 -5.96 5.46
CA VAL A 113 1.94 -7.10 6.01
C VAL A 113 2.23 -6.84 7.48
N PRO A 114 1.53 -7.53 8.41
CA PRO A 114 1.87 -7.52 9.82
C PRO A 114 3.27 -8.08 10.08
N ILE A 115 4.06 -7.39 10.89
CA ILE A 115 5.40 -7.83 11.30
C ILE A 115 5.35 -8.30 12.75
N GLN A 116 6.20 -9.28 13.09
CA GLN A 116 6.18 -9.97 14.38
C GLN A 116 6.09 -9.07 15.63
N PRO A 117 6.74 -7.89 15.72
CA PRO A 117 6.63 -6.99 16.88
C PRO A 117 5.21 -6.48 17.16
N LEU A 118 4.33 -6.47 16.15
CA LEU A 118 2.92 -6.14 16.34
C LEU A 118 2.20 -7.15 17.24
N GLY A 119 2.69 -8.39 17.32
CA GLY A 119 2.24 -9.40 18.28
C GLY A 119 0.91 -10.08 17.93
N LEU A 120 0.47 -9.99 16.67
CA LEU A 120 -0.78 -10.61 16.23
C LEU A 120 -0.59 -12.06 15.78
N LYS A 121 -1.55 -12.91 16.18
CA LYS A 121 -1.79 -14.23 15.58
C LYS A 121 -2.82 -14.09 14.45
N SER A 122 -3.06 -15.17 13.71
CA SER A 122 -4.04 -15.19 12.59
C SER A 122 -5.39 -14.55 12.93
N ASP A 123 -6.03 -14.97 14.03
CA ASP A 123 -7.32 -14.42 14.47
C ASP A 123 -7.26 -12.91 14.78
N GLY A 124 -6.13 -12.45 15.33
CA GLY A 124 -5.86 -11.04 15.58
C GLY A 124 -5.66 -10.25 14.29
N VAL A 125 -5.03 -10.83 13.26
CA VAL A 125 -4.92 -10.20 11.94
C VAL A 125 -6.29 -10.09 11.27
N ILE A 126 -7.12 -11.14 11.32
CA ILE A 126 -8.48 -11.14 10.79
C ILE A 126 -9.32 -10.06 11.51
N THR A 127 -9.23 -9.98 12.83
CA THR A 127 -9.89 -8.94 13.62
C THR A 127 -9.40 -7.54 13.22
N LEU A 128 -8.09 -7.34 13.09
CA LEU A 128 -7.49 -6.06 12.69
C LEU A 128 -7.97 -5.63 11.30
N GLN A 129 -8.05 -6.57 10.37
CA GLN A 129 -8.60 -6.37 9.04
C GLN A 129 -9.99 -5.73 9.07
N TYR A 130 -10.89 -6.27 9.91
CA TYR A 130 -12.25 -5.73 10.00
C TYR A 130 -12.31 -4.41 10.77
N ALA A 131 -11.47 -4.23 11.79
CA ALA A 131 -11.35 -2.95 12.48
C ALA A 131 -10.90 -1.84 11.53
N LEU A 132 -9.86 -2.09 10.72
CA LEU A 132 -9.38 -1.14 9.72
C LEU A 132 -10.46 -0.85 8.65
N LYS A 133 -11.14 -1.88 8.13
CA LYS A 133 -12.23 -1.69 7.16
C LYS A 133 -13.33 -0.79 7.72
N ARG A 134 -13.84 -1.09 8.92
CA ARG A 134 -14.91 -0.30 9.57
C ARG A 134 -14.48 1.11 9.90
N ALA A 135 -13.23 1.31 10.29
CA ALA A 135 -12.66 2.63 10.52
C ALA A 135 -12.55 3.43 9.22
N ILE A 136 -12.12 2.82 8.12
CA ILE A 136 -12.06 3.45 6.80
C ILE A 136 -13.45 3.92 6.37
N GLU A 137 -14.45 3.06 6.47
CA GLU A 137 -15.85 3.40 6.13
C GLU A 137 -16.31 4.66 6.87
N GLN A 138 -16.01 4.77 8.16
CA GLN A 138 -16.45 5.92 8.97
C GLN A 138 -15.61 7.18 8.78
N VAL A 139 -14.29 7.06 8.61
CA VAL A 139 -13.40 8.21 8.40
C VAL A 139 -13.65 8.85 7.04
N PHE A 140 -13.85 8.03 6.01
CA PHE A 140 -14.03 8.50 4.62
C PHE A 140 -15.49 8.59 4.19
N GLN A 141 -16.43 8.21 5.06
CA GLN A 141 -17.88 8.27 4.81
C GLN A 141 -18.31 7.51 3.55
N ILE A 142 -17.80 6.28 3.39
CA ILE A 142 -18.11 5.39 2.27
C ILE A 142 -18.96 4.20 2.73
N GLU A 143 -19.66 3.59 1.79
CA GLU A 143 -20.45 2.38 2.03
C GLU A 143 -19.55 1.14 2.18
N SER A 144 -20.07 0.13 2.88
CA SER A 144 -19.34 -1.13 3.09
C SER A 144 -19.08 -1.90 1.78
N SER A 145 -19.86 -1.64 0.73
CA SER A 145 -19.71 -2.20 -0.62
C SER A 145 -18.58 -1.54 -1.41
N GLU A 146 -18.18 -0.31 -1.07
CA GLU A 146 -17.18 0.48 -1.79
C GLU A 146 -15.73 0.15 -1.40
N ILE A 147 -15.54 -0.54 -0.27
CA ILE A 147 -14.23 -1.04 0.18
C ILE A 147 -14.30 -2.52 0.53
N GLY A 148 -13.47 -3.31 -0.15
CA GLY A 148 -13.28 -4.73 0.12
C GLY A 148 -12.09 -4.98 1.04
N VAL A 149 -12.16 -6.06 1.81
CA VAL A 149 -11.02 -6.54 2.60
C VAL A 149 -10.98 -8.07 2.63
N ILE A 150 -9.78 -8.63 2.53
CA ILE A 150 -9.58 -10.08 2.61
C ILE A 150 -8.21 -10.44 3.18
N ALA A 151 -8.16 -11.50 3.97
CA ALA A 151 -6.93 -12.10 4.47
C ALA A 151 -6.33 -12.99 3.38
N ILE A 152 -5.06 -12.77 3.04
CA ILE A 152 -4.35 -13.51 1.99
C ILE A 152 -2.97 -13.98 2.45
N GLY A 153 -2.45 -15.03 1.81
CA GLY A 153 -1.15 -15.63 2.17
C GLY A 153 -1.29 -16.85 3.07
N ASP A 154 -0.33 -17.06 3.97
CA ASP A 154 -0.31 -18.20 4.90
C ASP A 154 -1.43 -18.04 5.95
N ALA A 155 -2.29 -19.05 6.10
CA ALA A 155 -3.37 -19.04 7.09
C ALA A 155 -2.88 -18.90 8.55
N LYS A 156 -1.63 -19.25 8.86
CA LYS A 156 -1.04 -19.08 10.20
C LYS A 156 -0.55 -17.67 10.48
N ALA A 157 -0.18 -16.94 9.43
CA ALA A 157 0.33 -15.58 9.48
C ALA A 157 -0.18 -14.80 8.25
N PRO A 158 -1.51 -14.55 8.17
CA PRO A 158 -2.09 -13.92 7.00
C PRO A 158 -1.67 -12.46 6.90
N ASN A 159 -1.72 -11.95 5.69
CA ASN A 159 -1.61 -10.54 5.37
C ASN A 159 -2.98 -9.99 5.00
N ILE A 160 -3.15 -8.68 5.02
CA ILE A 160 -4.43 -8.03 4.75
C ILE A 160 -4.35 -7.38 3.37
N LEU A 161 -5.33 -7.66 2.52
CA LEU A 161 -5.54 -6.95 1.26
C LEU A 161 -6.81 -6.12 1.36
N LEU A 162 -6.65 -4.79 1.40
CA LEU A 162 -7.72 -3.83 1.19
C LEU A 162 -7.78 -3.47 -0.30
N TYR A 163 -8.96 -3.29 -0.85
CA TYR A 163 -9.13 -2.84 -2.23
C TYR A 163 -10.39 -1.99 -2.39
N GLU A 164 -10.31 -1.00 -3.26
CA GLU A 164 -11.45 -0.15 -3.61
C GLU A 164 -12.37 -0.93 -4.56
N ALA A 165 -13.60 -1.18 -4.11
CA ALA A 165 -14.59 -2.00 -4.82
C ALA A 165 -15.63 -1.15 -5.58
N ALA A 166 -15.55 0.18 -5.46
CA ALA A 166 -16.36 1.12 -6.23
C ALA A 166 -15.99 1.13 -7.72
N GLU A 167 -16.91 1.60 -8.56
CA GLU A 167 -16.62 1.85 -9.97
C GLU A 167 -15.72 3.09 -10.09
N GLY A 168 -14.43 2.84 -10.29
CA GLY A 168 -13.40 3.89 -10.28
C GLY A 168 -12.61 3.92 -8.97
N SER A 169 -11.63 4.82 -8.89
CA SER A 169 -10.79 4.99 -7.70
C SER A 169 -11.44 6.00 -6.76
N LEU A 170 -11.54 5.63 -5.49
CA LEU A 170 -11.89 6.52 -4.38
C LEU A 170 -10.67 7.34 -3.93
N GLY A 171 -9.46 6.87 -4.26
CA GLY A 171 -8.21 7.51 -3.86
C GLY A 171 -7.99 7.50 -2.35
N ILE A 172 -8.62 6.56 -1.63
CA ILE A 172 -8.51 6.43 -0.18
C ILE A 172 -7.23 5.69 0.17
N LEU A 173 -6.96 4.59 -0.53
CA LEU A 173 -5.85 3.69 -0.20
C LEU A 173 -4.48 4.31 -0.52
N SER A 174 -4.40 5.16 -1.55
CA SER A 174 -3.17 5.90 -1.86
C SER A 174 -2.77 6.85 -0.73
N ARG A 175 -3.73 7.43 0.00
CA ARG A 175 -3.45 8.35 1.12
C ARG A 175 -2.64 7.68 2.22
N PHE A 176 -2.76 6.37 2.41
CA PHE A 176 -2.07 5.63 3.47
C PHE A 176 -0.56 5.57 3.27
N VAL A 177 -0.09 5.79 2.04
CA VAL A 177 1.33 5.80 1.66
C VAL A 177 1.79 7.18 1.18
N GLU A 178 0.93 8.19 1.26
CA GLU A 178 1.20 9.57 0.84
C GLU A 178 1.08 10.58 1.98
N ASP A 179 0.15 10.35 2.91
CA ASP A 179 -0.17 11.21 4.05
C ASP A 179 0.12 10.47 5.36
N VAL A 180 1.12 10.98 6.09
CA VAL A 180 1.58 10.44 7.37
C VAL A 180 0.45 10.39 8.42
N ASN A 181 -0.57 11.24 8.31
CA ASN A 181 -1.65 11.33 9.28
C ASN A 181 -2.86 10.45 8.93
N ALA A 182 -3.02 10.03 7.67
CA ALA A 182 -4.21 9.30 7.21
C ALA A 182 -4.35 7.96 7.94
N PHE A 183 -3.27 7.18 8.01
CA PHE A 183 -3.28 5.89 8.71
C PHE A 183 -3.51 6.04 10.22
N GLN A 184 -2.88 7.04 10.85
CA GLN A 184 -3.06 7.31 12.29
C GLN A 184 -4.53 7.63 12.61
N THR A 185 -5.19 8.42 11.76
CA THR A 185 -6.62 8.74 11.91
C THR A 185 -7.48 7.47 11.87
N VAL A 186 -7.18 6.55 10.95
CA VAL A 186 -7.89 5.27 10.82
C VAL A 186 -7.60 4.34 11.99
N VAL A 187 -6.37 4.30 12.50
CA VAL A 187 -6.03 3.53 13.70
C VAL A 187 -6.75 4.07 14.94
N ALA A 188 -6.77 5.38 15.12
CA ALA A 188 -7.49 6.02 16.22
C ALA A 188 -8.98 5.67 16.15
N ARG A 189 -9.59 5.76 14.97
CA ARG A 189 -10.98 5.37 14.77
C ARG A 189 -11.23 3.89 15.01
N SER A 190 -10.31 3.02 14.60
CA SER A 190 -10.38 1.57 14.87
C SER A 190 -10.40 1.28 16.36
N ARG A 191 -9.61 2.01 17.15
CA ARG A 191 -9.58 1.89 18.61
C ARG A 191 -10.87 2.37 19.26
N GLU A 192 -11.42 3.49 18.81
CA GLU A 192 -12.72 4.02 19.28
C GLU A 192 -13.84 3.01 19.05
N LEU A 193 -13.90 2.42 17.84
CA LEU A 193 -14.87 1.38 17.48
C LEU A 193 -14.80 0.17 18.42
N CYS A 194 -13.59 -0.22 18.82
CA CYS A 194 -13.41 -1.37 19.71
C CYS A 194 -13.89 -1.13 21.15
N ARG A 195 -14.16 0.13 21.56
CA ARG A 195 -14.74 0.47 22.88
C ARG A 195 -14.06 -0.26 24.05
N PHE A 196 -12.73 -0.26 24.08
CA PHE A 196 -11.95 -0.98 25.11
C PHE A 196 -12.25 -0.51 26.53
N ASP A 197 -12.58 0.78 26.68
CA ASP A 197 -12.78 1.42 27.97
C ASP A 197 -14.26 1.38 28.44
N ASP A 198 -15.17 0.71 27.70
CA ASP A 198 -16.57 0.56 28.11
C ASP A 198 -16.75 -0.71 28.98
N PRO A 199 -16.92 -0.57 30.31
CA PRO A 199 -17.05 -1.73 31.21
C PRO A 199 -18.39 -2.48 31.03
N LYS A 200 -19.38 -1.88 30.37
CA LYS A 200 -20.66 -2.53 30.08
C LYS A 200 -20.58 -3.43 28.85
N TYR A 201 -19.54 -3.27 28.03
CA TYR A 201 -19.41 -4.03 26.80
C TYR A 201 -18.59 -5.31 27.01
N LEU A 202 -19.29 -6.43 27.26
CA LEU A 202 -18.67 -7.71 27.62
C LEU A 202 -18.43 -8.66 26.43
N GLY A 203 -18.92 -8.32 25.24
CA GLY A 203 -18.82 -9.16 24.05
C GLY A 203 -17.48 -9.03 23.33
N PRO A 204 -17.11 -10.05 22.51
CA PRO A 204 -15.92 -10.01 21.67
C PRO A 204 -16.05 -8.99 20.52
N ALA A 205 -17.24 -8.88 19.91
CA ALA A 205 -17.56 -7.93 18.86
C ALA A 205 -19.09 -7.82 18.70
N SER A 206 -19.57 -6.79 18.01
CA SER A 206 -20.97 -6.50 17.71
C SER A 206 -21.14 -5.80 16.37
N TYR A 207 -22.38 -5.71 15.88
CA TYR A 207 -22.68 -4.99 14.63
C TYR A 207 -22.45 -3.47 14.74
N ASP A 208 -22.40 -2.94 15.95
CA ASP A 208 -22.08 -1.52 16.21
C ASP A 208 -20.57 -1.24 16.09
N ASP A 209 -19.73 -2.28 16.01
CA ASP A 209 -18.27 -2.16 15.88
C ASP A 209 -17.71 -2.89 14.65
N LEU A 210 -17.31 -4.17 14.79
CA LEU A 210 -16.49 -4.95 13.89
C LEU A 210 -17.31 -5.94 13.06
N LEU A 211 -18.51 -6.32 13.51
CA LEU A 211 -19.36 -7.27 12.79
C LEU A 211 -20.15 -6.58 11.68
N SER A 212 -20.32 -7.29 10.58
CA SER A 212 -21.14 -6.89 9.44
C SER A 212 -21.76 -8.12 8.78
N TYR A 213 -22.69 -7.91 7.87
CA TYR A 213 -23.24 -9.00 7.06
C TYR A 213 -22.18 -9.63 6.13
N TYR A 214 -21.20 -8.84 5.69
CA TYR A 214 -20.16 -9.29 4.77
C TYR A 214 -19.07 -10.16 5.43
N ASN A 215 -18.98 -10.16 6.77
CA ASN A 215 -17.98 -10.94 7.51
C ASN A 215 -18.56 -12.01 8.43
N GLN A 216 -19.81 -12.44 8.23
CA GLN A 216 -20.48 -13.50 9.00
C GLN A 216 -19.65 -14.76 9.20
N ARG A 217 -18.83 -15.12 8.21
CA ARG A 217 -17.96 -16.30 8.26
C ARG A 217 -16.92 -16.25 9.38
N ASP A 218 -16.48 -15.05 9.72
CA ASP A 218 -15.41 -14.82 10.70
C ASP A 218 -15.96 -14.34 12.04
N HIS A 219 -17.29 -14.26 12.23
CA HIS A 219 -17.91 -13.80 13.50
C HIS A 219 -17.44 -14.59 14.73
N GLN A 220 -17.09 -15.87 14.57
CA GLN A 220 -16.56 -16.70 15.66
C GLN A 220 -15.08 -16.44 15.97
N ILE A 221 -14.36 -15.78 15.05
CA ILE A 221 -12.92 -15.49 15.14
C ILE A 221 -12.70 -14.05 15.61
N ILE A 222 -13.57 -13.13 15.20
CA ILE A 222 -13.45 -11.69 15.50
C ILE A 222 -13.62 -11.44 17.00
N ASP A 223 -12.56 -10.94 17.63
CA ASP A 223 -12.59 -10.49 19.03
C ASP A 223 -11.72 -9.24 19.19
N ARG A 224 -12.37 -8.13 19.53
CA ARG A 224 -11.77 -6.80 19.71
C ARG A 224 -10.54 -6.83 20.63
N HIS A 225 -10.52 -7.67 21.65
CA HIS A 225 -9.42 -7.72 22.62
C HIS A 225 -8.13 -8.28 22.01
N LEU A 226 -8.22 -9.09 20.95
CA LEU A 226 -7.05 -9.65 20.26
C LEU A 226 -6.16 -8.58 19.63
N ILE A 227 -6.71 -7.40 19.37
CA ILE A 227 -6.01 -6.30 18.68
C ILE A 227 -5.75 -5.10 19.58
N GLN A 228 -6.10 -5.15 20.87
CA GLN A 228 -5.97 -4.00 21.77
C GLN A 228 -4.52 -3.51 21.90
N ASP A 229 -3.57 -4.44 22.13
CA ASP A 229 -2.15 -4.13 22.20
C ASP A 229 -1.61 -3.63 20.85
N ALA A 230 -1.99 -4.31 19.76
CA ALA A 230 -1.61 -3.92 18.40
C ALA A 230 -2.07 -2.50 18.06
N LEU A 231 -3.34 -2.16 18.33
CA LEU A 231 -3.87 -0.81 18.13
C LEU A 231 -3.20 0.21 19.05
N SER A 232 -2.83 -0.17 20.27
CA SER A 232 -2.05 0.68 21.18
C SER A 232 -0.67 1.01 20.60
N LYS A 233 0.05 0.00 20.09
CA LYS A 233 1.34 0.17 19.41
C LYS A 233 1.22 1.04 18.16
N LEU A 234 0.19 0.77 17.35
CA LEU A 234 -0.09 1.55 16.13
C LEU A 234 -0.53 2.99 16.44
N SER A 235 -1.13 3.26 17.61
CA SER A 235 -1.51 4.64 17.99
C SER A 235 -0.29 5.54 18.24
N ALA A 236 0.84 4.96 18.62
CA ALA A 236 2.11 5.66 18.83
C ALA A 236 3.05 5.55 17.61
N CYS A 237 2.53 5.15 16.45
CA CYS A 237 3.36 4.90 15.28
C CYS A 237 3.77 6.18 14.54
N THR A 238 4.89 6.11 13.84
CA THR A 238 5.27 7.01 12.76
C THR A 238 5.23 6.26 11.44
N ILE A 239 4.92 6.98 10.35
CA ILE A 239 4.92 6.42 9.00
C ILE A 239 6.21 6.85 8.32
N GLU A 240 6.93 5.88 7.79
CA GLU A 240 8.09 6.11 6.93
C GLU A 240 7.72 5.75 5.50
N ILE A 241 7.50 6.76 4.65
CA ILE A 241 7.19 6.58 3.23
C ILE A 241 8.49 6.26 2.48
N GLN A 242 8.54 5.10 1.83
CA GLN A 242 9.68 4.71 1.00
C GLN A 242 9.57 5.40 -0.35
N ALA A 243 10.29 6.52 -0.48
CA ALA A 243 10.29 7.32 -1.71
C ALA A 243 11.15 6.74 -2.83
N SER A 244 12.11 5.87 -2.50
CA SER A 244 12.97 5.18 -3.47
C SER A 244 12.87 3.67 -3.26
N SER A 245 12.65 2.93 -4.35
CA SER A 245 12.49 1.47 -4.35
C SER A 245 13.79 0.70 -4.13
N GLY A 246 14.94 1.39 -4.18
CA GLY A 246 16.28 0.79 -4.09
C GLY A 246 16.83 0.61 -2.67
N TYR A 247 16.16 1.13 -1.64
CA TYR A 247 16.67 1.14 -0.26
C TYR A 247 15.71 0.44 0.71
N ALA A 248 16.28 -0.24 1.71
CA ALA A 248 15.50 -0.95 2.73
C ALA A 248 14.83 -0.02 3.75
N SER A 249 15.46 1.14 4.03
CA SER A 249 14.93 2.18 4.91
C SER A 249 15.45 3.57 4.51
N TYR A 250 14.80 4.60 5.02
CA TYR A 250 15.21 5.99 4.89
C TYR A 250 16.59 6.24 5.52
N ASP A 251 16.91 5.56 6.63
CA ASP A 251 18.23 5.66 7.26
C ASP A 251 19.32 4.99 6.40
N ASP A 252 19.00 3.85 5.77
CA ASP A 252 19.91 3.20 4.83
C ASP A 252 20.16 4.07 3.59
N GLN A 253 19.12 4.72 3.07
CA GLN A 253 19.25 5.68 1.98
C GLN A 253 20.14 6.86 2.39
N TYR A 254 19.90 7.46 3.56
CA TYR A 254 20.72 8.55 4.09
C TYR A 254 22.20 8.16 4.22
N ASN A 255 22.47 7.01 4.86
CA ASN A 255 23.82 6.49 5.03
C ASN A 255 24.50 6.19 3.68
N SER A 256 23.74 5.73 2.69
CA SER A 256 24.24 5.54 1.33
C SER A 256 24.58 6.88 0.66
N MET A 257 23.71 7.88 0.78
CA MET A 257 23.96 9.22 0.23
C MET A 257 25.23 9.82 0.82
N LEU A 258 25.41 9.74 2.15
CA LEU A 258 26.61 10.23 2.82
C LEU A 258 27.91 9.60 2.32
N LYS A 259 27.88 8.33 1.90
CA LYS A 259 29.05 7.63 1.35
C LYS A 259 29.42 8.10 -0.06
N HIS A 260 28.47 8.63 -0.81
CA HIS A 260 28.66 9.08 -2.19
C HIS A 260 28.84 10.60 -2.32
N LEU A 261 28.82 11.35 -1.21
CA LEU A 261 29.10 12.79 -1.23
C LEU A 261 30.57 13.06 -1.58
N ASP A 262 30.82 14.20 -2.23
CA ASP A 262 32.19 14.69 -2.37
C ASP A 262 32.74 15.08 -0.98
N PRO A 263 33.85 14.48 -0.50
CA PRO A 263 34.44 14.81 0.80
C PRO A 263 34.83 16.29 0.95
N SER A 264 35.06 16.98 -0.16
CA SER A 264 35.46 18.39 -0.21
C SER A 264 34.27 19.37 -0.21
N SER A 265 33.04 18.89 -0.40
CA SER A 265 31.83 19.71 -0.52
C SER A 265 31.05 19.75 0.79
N SER A 266 31.26 20.80 1.58
CA SER A 266 30.47 21.04 2.79
C SER A 266 29.01 21.41 2.49
N THR A 267 28.74 21.95 1.31
CA THR A 267 27.39 22.35 0.86
C THR A 267 26.48 21.14 0.63
N GLU A 268 26.97 20.11 -0.06
CA GLU A 268 26.24 18.86 -0.28
C GLU A 268 25.86 18.17 1.03
N ARG A 269 26.83 18.07 1.96
CA ARG A 269 26.58 17.51 3.29
C ARG A 269 25.51 18.28 4.04
N LYS A 270 25.61 19.62 4.07
CA LYS A 270 24.62 20.48 4.71
C LYS A 270 23.22 20.30 4.10
N PHE A 271 23.13 20.11 2.80
CA PHE A 271 21.87 19.84 2.10
C PHE A 271 21.23 18.52 2.57
N ILE A 272 21.98 17.42 2.53
CA ILE A 272 21.47 16.09 2.91
C ILE A 272 21.14 16.00 4.40
N GLU A 273 22.00 16.55 5.27
CA GLU A 273 21.73 16.64 6.71
C GLU A 273 20.48 17.47 7.01
N HIS A 274 20.25 18.56 6.27
CA HIS A 274 19.07 19.41 6.43
C HIS A 274 17.78 18.67 6.11
N LEU A 275 17.76 17.89 5.02
CA LEU A 275 16.60 17.08 4.61
C LEU A 275 16.34 15.97 5.63
N TYR A 276 17.39 15.25 6.03
CA TYR A 276 17.31 14.15 6.99
C TYR A 276 16.80 14.60 8.35
N ALA A 277 17.35 15.70 8.90
CA ALA A 277 16.95 16.24 10.19
C ALA A 277 15.48 16.69 10.23
N ARG A 278 14.86 16.92 9.07
CA ARG A 278 13.46 17.35 8.92
C ARG A 278 12.54 16.24 8.40
N GLY A 279 13.07 15.03 8.15
CA GLY A 279 12.30 13.91 7.62
C GLY A 279 11.75 14.16 6.21
N LEU A 280 12.49 14.91 5.38
CA LEU A 280 12.10 15.24 4.01
C LEU A 280 12.62 14.18 3.03
N ARG A 281 11.94 14.00 1.89
CA ARG A 281 12.37 13.08 0.83
C ARG A 281 13.84 13.35 0.47
N LEU A 282 14.65 12.29 0.50
CA LEU A 282 16.04 12.32 0.05
C LEU A 282 16.12 12.09 -1.46
N PRO A 283 17.20 12.53 -2.12
CA PRO A 283 17.40 12.26 -3.55
C PRO A 283 17.44 10.78 -3.86
N ASP A 284 16.99 10.41 -5.07
CA ASP A 284 16.98 9.02 -5.52
C ASP A 284 18.38 8.54 -5.93
N ALA A 285 19.24 9.46 -6.39
CA ALA A 285 20.64 9.19 -6.68
C ALA A 285 21.55 10.38 -6.35
N ALA A 286 22.79 10.08 -5.98
CA ALA A 286 23.88 11.05 -5.88
C ALA A 286 24.84 10.89 -7.06
N GLN A 287 25.44 11.99 -7.51
CA GLN A 287 26.48 12.03 -8.55
C GLN A 287 26.09 11.31 -9.85
N LYS A 288 24.79 11.30 -10.20
CA LYS A 288 24.29 10.70 -11.45
C LYS A 288 24.67 11.58 -12.64
N ARG A 289 25.16 10.99 -13.72
CA ARG A 289 25.44 11.72 -14.98
C ARG A 289 24.16 11.90 -15.78
N VAL A 290 24.04 13.05 -16.45
CA VAL A 290 22.91 13.31 -17.35
C VAL A 290 23.21 12.67 -18.70
N ASP A 291 22.34 11.76 -19.15
CA ASP A 291 22.56 11.04 -20.41
C ASP A 291 22.75 12.00 -21.59
N GLY A 292 23.80 11.81 -22.39
CA GLY A 292 24.09 12.65 -23.55
C GLY A 292 24.66 14.03 -23.24
N LEU A 293 24.88 14.41 -21.97
CA LEU A 293 25.55 15.63 -21.57
C LEU A 293 26.78 15.32 -20.71
N TYR A 294 27.86 16.06 -20.89
CA TYR A 294 29.03 15.95 -20.04
C TYR A 294 28.86 16.81 -18.78
N VAL A 295 27.85 16.45 -17.96
CA VAL A 295 27.53 17.12 -16.69
C VAL A 295 27.13 16.07 -15.65
N GLN A 296 27.57 16.31 -14.42
CA GLN A 296 27.29 15.46 -13.26
C GLN A 296 26.78 16.34 -12.12
N PRO A 297 25.45 16.55 -12.02
CA PRO A 297 24.85 17.23 -10.88
C PRO A 297 25.05 16.43 -9.58
N ASP A 298 24.97 17.11 -8.44
CA ASP A 298 25.24 16.50 -7.13
C ASP A 298 24.19 15.48 -6.74
N PHE A 299 22.92 15.80 -7.01
CA PHE A 299 21.81 14.89 -6.75
C PHE A 299 20.78 14.86 -7.86
N TYR A 300 20.00 13.79 -7.88
CA TYR A 300 18.93 13.56 -8.82
C TYR A 300 17.68 13.06 -8.10
N TYR A 301 16.55 13.66 -8.46
CA TYR A 301 15.22 13.22 -8.08
C TYR A 301 14.47 12.76 -9.35
N GLU A 302 13.95 11.55 -9.33
CA GLU A 302 13.11 11.02 -10.38
C GLU A 302 11.80 11.82 -10.52
N PRO A 303 11.28 11.98 -11.75
CA PRO A 303 11.85 11.43 -13.00
C PRO A 303 12.86 12.36 -13.71
N ARG A 304 12.99 13.64 -13.33
CA ARG A 304 13.66 14.64 -14.19
C ARG A 304 14.28 15.84 -13.49
N ILE A 305 14.49 15.77 -12.18
CA ILE A 305 14.90 16.93 -11.39
C ILE A 305 16.36 16.76 -10.96
N TRP A 306 17.20 17.71 -11.34
CA TRP A 306 18.63 17.70 -11.07
C TRP A 306 19.01 18.80 -10.08
N ILE A 307 19.81 18.45 -9.08
CA ILE A 307 20.19 19.33 -7.98
C ILE A 307 21.67 19.71 -8.10
N PHE A 308 21.95 21.01 -8.02
CA PHE A 308 23.30 21.56 -7.87
C PHE A 308 23.44 22.21 -6.49
N CYS A 309 24.48 21.87 -5.76
CA CYS A 309 24.88 22.39 -4.46
C CYS A 309 26.16 23.23 -4.64
N ASP A 310 25.99 24.47 -5.07
CA ASP A 310 27.09 25.38 -5.38
C ASP A 310 27.83 25.82 -4.11
N GLY A 311 29.01 25.24 -3.88
CA GLY A 311 29.96 25.66 -2.85
C GLY A 311 30.79 26.91 -3.21
N THR A 312 31.74 27.26 -2.35
CA THR A 312 32.62 28.43 -2.52
C THR A 312 33.39 28.50 -3.85
N PRO A 313 33.77 27.39 -4.53
CA PRO A 313 34.45 27.48 -5.83
C PRO A 313 33.61 28.10 -6.95
N HIS A 314 32.26 28.08 -6.83
CA HIS A 314 31.34 28.58 -7.85
C HIS A 314 31.14 30.12 -7.80
N ASP A 315 31.85 30.83 -6.91
CA ASP A 315 31.89 32.30 -6.90
C ASP A 315 32.80 32.87 -8.04
N ASN A 316 33.52 32.02 -8.80
CA ASN A 316 34.36 32.44 -9.94
C ASN A 316 33.51 32.69 -11.20
N PRO A 317 33.56 33.89 -11.84
CA PRO A 317 32.75 34.23 -13.01
C PRO A 317 32.87 33.26 -14.20
N VAL A 318 34.06 32.68 -14.42
CA VAL A 318 34.28 31.74 -15.53
C VAL A 318 33.53 30.42 -15.29
N LEU A 319 33.49 29.96 -14.04
CA LEU A 319 32.74 28.76 -13.65
C LEU A 319 31.23 28.99 -13.68
N GLN A 320 30.78 30.22 -13.40
CA GLN A 320 29.36 30.58 -13.47
C GLN A 320 28.78 30.49 -14.88
N ASP A 321 29.52 30.97 -15.89
CA ASP A 321 29.07 30.91 -17.29
C ASP A 321 29.05 29.46 -17.81
N GLU A 322 30.04 28.65 -17.44
CA GLU A 322 30.06 27.22 -17.76
C GLU A 322 28.89 26.48 -17.09
N ASP A 323 28.62 26.75 -15.82
CA ASP A 323 27.52 26.10 -15.09
C ASP A 323 26.16 26.56 -15.61
N ALA A 324 26.00 27.83 -15.97
CA ALA A 324 24.79 28.32 -16.62
C ALA A 324 24.53 27.58 -17.94
N THR A 325 25.57 27.37 -18.75
CA THR A 325 25.47 26.63 -20.02
C THR A 325 25.06 25.18 -19.80
N LYS A 326 25.68 24.49 -18.84
CA LYS A 326 25.33 23.10 -18.47
C LYS A 326 23.87 22.99 -18.00
N ARG A 327 23.42 23.92 -17.17
CA ARG A 327 22.04 23.95 -16.64
C ARG A 327 21.02 24.20 -17.74
N GLN A 328 21.30 25.13 -18.65
CA GLN A 328 20.45 25.37 -19.81
C GLN A 328 20.35 24.14 -20.72
N ALA A 329 21.45 23.40 -20.91
CA ALA A 329 21.43 22.17 -21.68
C ALA A 329 20.53 21.09 -21.04
N ILE A 330 20.51 20.97 -19.72
CA ILE A 330 19.59 20.07 -18.99
C ILE A 330 18.13 20.52 -19.21
N MET A 331 17.83 21.81 -19.01
CA MET A 331 16.48 22.35 -19.22
C MET A 331 15.99 22.18 -20.67
N ALA A 332 16.89 22.31 -21.66
CA ALA A 332 16.57 22.11 -23.06
C ALA A 332 16.15 20.67 -23.40
N LYS A 333 16.50 19.68 -22.57
CA LYS A 333 16.02 18.29 -22.67
C LYS A 333 14.62 18.07 -22.08
N GLY A 334 14.03 19.09 -21.45
CA GLY A 334 12.74 19.00 -20.76
C GLY A 334 12.84 18.60 -19.28
N ASP A 335 14.06 18.58 -18.74
CA ASP A 335 14.35 18.32 -17.33
C ASP A 335 14.29 19.62 -16.50
N GLU A 336 14.21 19.47 -15.18
CA GLU A 336 14.20 20.59 -14.24
C GLU A 336 15.53 20.67 -13.48
N VAL A 337 15.99 21.89 -13.23
CA VAL A 337 17.19 22.16 -12.44
C VAL A 337 16.81 22.95 -11.21
N TRP A 338 17.29 22.52 -10.04
CA TRP A 338 17.20 23.25 -8.80
C TRP A 338 18.61 23.47 -8.24
N VAL A 339 18.91 24.70 -7.85
CA VAL A 339 20.25 25.11 -7.41
C VAL A 339 20.18 25.59 -5.98
N TYR A 340 21.09 25.12 -5.13
CA TYR A 340 21.33 25.61 -3.78
C TYR A 340 22.73 26.22 -3.70
N HIS A 341 22.81 27.53 -3.51
CA HIS A 341 24.08 28.20 -3.27
C HIS A 341 24.37 28.25 -1.77
N TYR A 342 25.63 28.07 -1.32
CA TYR A 342 25.96 27.98 0.10
C TYR A 342 25.54 29.21 0.96
N LYS A 343 25.40 30.38 0.33
CA LYS A 343 24.90 31.64 0.95
C LYS A 343 23.37 31.73 1.03
N ASP A 344 22.64 30.86 0.32
CA ASP A 344 21.19 30.85 0.34
C ASP A 344 20.66 30.39 1.70
N ASP A 345 19.48 30.90 2.07
CA ASP A 345 18.67 30.28 3.12
C ASP A 345 18.10 28.96 2.59
N LEU A 346 18.77 27.87 2.94
CA LEU A 346 18.38 26.53 2.54
C LEU A 346 16.96 26.18 3.00
N ALA A 347 16.55 26.59 4.21
CA ALA A 347 15.23 26.27 4.74
C ALA A 347 14.14 26.92 3.90
N ALA A 348 14.31 28.20 3.54
CA ALA A 348 13.37 28.92 2.70
C ALA A 348 13.29 28.33 1.27
N LYS A 349 14.42 27.96 0.66
CA LYS A 349 14.43 27.37 -0.69
C LYS A 349 13.80 25.98 -0.74
N VAL A 350 14.04 25.16 0.28
CA VAL A 350 13.42 23.84 0.41
C VAL A 350 11.90 24.01 0.60
N ALA A 351 11.47 24.92 1.47
CA ALA A 351 10.04 25.19 1.71
C ALA A 351 9.29 25.71 0.46
N ALA A 352 9.99 26.36 -0.48
CA ALA A 352 9.41 26.85 -1.73
C ALA A 352 9.09 25.74 -2.75
N ARG A 353 9.60 24.52 -2.57
CA ARG A 353 9.37 23.36 -3.45
C ARG A 353 8.84 22.14 -2.68
N PRO A 354 7.64 22.22 -2.08
CA PRO A 354 7.04 21.10 -1.35
C PRO A 354 6.70 19.90 -2.26
N ASP A 355 6.63 20.12 -3.57
CA ASP A 355 6.49 19.09 -4.60
C ASP A 355 7.71 18.15 -4.68
N ILE A 356 8.91 18.69 -4.46
CA ILE A 356 10.17 17.92 -4.43
C ILE A 356 10.43 17.43 -3.00
N PHE A 357 10.47 18.37 -2.06
CA PHE A 357 10.91 18.17 -0.68
C PHE A 357 9.74 17.89 0.24
N LYS A 358 8.97 16.85 -0.10
CA LYS A 358 7.85 16.41 0.71
C LYS A 358 8.31 15.70 1.98
N LYS A 359 7.49 15.78 3.03
CA LYS A 359 7.72 15.05 4.28
C LYS A 359 7.45 13.55 4.06
N VAL A 360 8.37 12.71 4.54
CA VAL A 360 8.29 11.23 4.43
C VAL A 360 8.43 10.51 5.78
N ARG A 361 8.68 11.26 6.86
CA ARG A 361 8.76 10.78 8.25
C ARG A 361 7.97 11.68 9.19
#